data_AF-A0A096MA61-F1
#
_entry.id   AF-A0A096MA61-F1
#
_cell.length_a   1.000
_cell.length_b   1.000
_cell.length_c   1.000
_cell.angle_alpha   90.00
_cell.angle_beta   90.00
_cell.angle_gamma   90.00
#
_symmetry.space_group_name_H-M   'P 1'
#
loop_
_entity.id
_entity.type
_entity.pdbx_description
1 polymer ?
#
loop_
_entity_poly.entity_id
_entity_poly.type
_entity_poly.pdbx_seq_one_letter_code
_entity_poly.pdbx_strand_id
1 'polypeptide(L)'
;MKQEELADRLQSKLLPSACQQNLKSSLKKKFQCVFEGIAKAGSPALLNQIYTELYITEGGTGEVNDEHEVRQIETANRKPHRPETTIRQEDIFKVPHGRDQPIRTVMTMGVAGIGKTVLTQKFTLDWAEGKTNQNIQFIFPFTFRELNVLKEKKFSLVELIHHFFTETKGISNFEQFQVLFIFDGLDESRLPLDFDDNLILTDATESSSVDVLLTNLIRGKLLPSALLWITTRPAAANQIPA
;
A
#
# COMPACT_ATOMS: atom_id res chain seq x y z
N MET A 1 41.32 -2.82 -14.10
CA MET A 1 39.95 -3.09 -13.61
C MET A 1 39.73 -4.59 -13.73
N LYS A 2 39.65 -5.31 -12.59
CA LYS A 2 39.71 -6.78 -12.55
C LYS A 2 38.35 -7.37 -12.93
N GLN A 3 38.33 -8.54 -13.59
CA GLN A 3 37.10 -9.20 -14.06
C GLN A 3 36.10 -9.51 -12.93
N GLU A 4 36.58 -9.78 -11.71
CA GLU A 4 35.74 -9.96 -10.51
C GLU A 4 34.96 -8.68 -10.15
N GLU A 5 35.61 -7.53 -10.21
CA GLU A 5 34.99 -6.23 -9.93
C GLU A 5 33.91 -5.87 -10.96
N LEU A 6 34.05 -6.38 -12.19
CA LEU A 6 33.06 -6.23 -13.24
C LEU A 6 31.87 -7.19 -13.04
N ALA A 7 32.14 -8.43 -12.61
CA ALA A 7 31.12 -9.43 -12.30
C ALA A 7 30.26 -9.02 -11.11
N ASP A 8 30.87 -8.53 -10.03
CA ASP A 8 30.15 -8.02 -8.84
C ASP A 8 29.28 -6.81 -9.18
N ARG A 9 29.78 -5.91 -10.04
CA ARG A 9 29.01 -4.75 -10.55
C ARG A 9 27.85 -5.15 -11.48
N LEU A 10 28.01 -6.21 -12.25
CA LEU A 10 26.93 -6.74 -13.09
C LEU A 10 25.89 -7.46 -12.24
N GLN A 11 26.31 -8.28 -11.29
CA GLN A 11 25.43 -9.05 -10.41
C GLN A 11 24.64 -8.15 -9.46
N SER A 12 25.27 -7.11 -8.91
CA SER A 12 24.58 -6.08 -8.09
C SER A 12 23.54 -5.27 -8.87
N LYS A 13 23.70 -5.09 -10.19
CA LYS A 13 22.70 -4.43 -11.05
C LYS A 13 21.60 -5.37 -11.54
N LEU A 14 21.93 -6.63 -11.80
CA LEU A 14 20.99 -7.61 -12.33
C LEU A 14 20.04 -8.15 -11.26
N LEU A 15 20.51 -8.28 -10.02
CA LEU A 15 19.72 -8.85 -8.93
C LEU A 15 18.44 -8.04 -8.61
N PRO A 16 18.49 -6.70 -8.42
CA PRO A 16 17.28 -5.91 -8.19
C PRO A 16 16.29 -5.99 -9.35
N SER A 17 16.79 -5.98 -10.60
CA SER A 17 15.95 -6.12 -11.79
C SER A 17 15.26 -7.49 -11.83
N ALA A 18 15.98 -8.57 -11.55
CA ALA A 18 15.42 -9.92 -11.51
C ALA A 18 14.36 -10.05 -10.39
N CYS A 19 14.66 -9.56 -9.19
CA CYS A 19 13.70 -9.52 -8.08
C CYS A 19 12.44 -8.73 -8.43
N GLN A 20 12.58 -7.57 -9.08
CA GLN A 20 11.44 -6.77 -9.52
C GLN A 20 10.56 -7.53 -10.53
N GLN A 21 11.16 -8.16 -11.55
CA GLN A 21 10.40 -8.91 -12.55
C GLN A 21 9.69 -10.13 -11.95
N ASN A 22 10.35 -10.83 -11.03
CA ASN A 22 9.75 -11.95 -10.32
C ASN A 22 8.58 -11.50 -9.45
N LEU A 23 8.74 -10.40 -8.71
CA LEU A 23 7.68 -9.81 -7.90
C LEU A 23 6.48 -9.40 -8.77
N LYS A 24 6.71 -8.70 -9.89
CA LYS A 24 5.64 -8.34 -10.84
C LYS A 24 4.91 -9.57 -11.36
N SER A 25 5.65 -10.61 -11.76
CA SER A 25 5.05 -11.87 -12.24
C SER A 25 4.17 -12.53 -11.17
N SER A 26 4.64 -12.56 -9.93
CA SER A 26 3.90 -13.12 -8.78
C SER A 26 2.63 -12.32 -8.49
N LEU A 27 2.73 -11.00 -8.40
CA LEU A 27 1.59 -10.12 -8.13
C LEU A 27 0.58 -10.09 -9.29
N LYS A 28 1.05 -10.16 -10.54
CA LYS A 28 0.18 -10.35 -11.70
C LYS A 28 -0.65 -11.62 -11.55
N LYS A 29 -0.01 -12.76 -11.25
CA LYS A 29 -0.74 -14.02 -11.02
C LYS A 29 -1.71 -13.92 -9.84
N LYS A 30 -1.32 -13.25 -8.75
CA LYS A 30 -2.15 -13.08 -7.54
C LYS A 30 -3.43 -12.26 -7.82
N PHE A 31 -3.35 -11.21 -8.63
CA PHE A 31 -4.46 -10.25 -8.81
C PHE A 31 -5.12 -10.29 -10.19
N GLN A 32 -4.63 -11.10 -11.13
CA GLN A 32 -5.20 -11.21 -12.47
C GLN A 32 -6.65 -11.73 -12.46
N CYS A 33 -6.99 -12.61 -11.51
CA CYS A 33 -8.30 -13.24 -11.41
C CYS A 33 -8.98 -12.88 -10.09
N VAL A 34 -10.28 -12.60 -10.16
CA VAL A 34 -11.13 -12.41 -8.97
C VAL A 34 -12.34 -13.35 -9.05
N PHE A 35 -12.85 -13.74 -7.89
CA PHE A 35 -14.04 -14.57 -7.78
C PHE A 35 -15.26 -13.68 -7.52
N GLU A 36 -16.24 -13.72 -8.41
CA GLU A 36 -17.54 -13.09 -8.18
C GLU A 36 -18.38 -14.00 -7.25
N GLY A 37 -18.69 -13.53 -6.04
CA GLY A 37 -19.69 -14.16 -5.16
C GLY A 37 -19.24 -15.41 -4.38
N ILE A 38 -20.22 -16.24 -4.00
CA ILE A 38 -20.00 -17.47 -3.20
C ILE A 38 -19.25 -18.48 -4.07
N ALA A 39 -18.13 -19.01 -3.55
CA ALA A 39 -17.25 -19.99 -4.19
C ALA A 39 -17.95 -21.34 -4.51
N LYS A 40 -18.89 -21.33 -5.46
CA LYS A 40 -19.47 -22.51 -6.10
C LYS A 40 -19.29 -22.38 -7.60
N ALA A 41 -18.24 -23.05 -8.11
CA ALA A 41 -18.08 -23.45 -9.51
C ALA A 41 -18.23 -22.34 -10.58
N GLY A 42 -17.74 -21.11 -10.32
CA GLY A 42 -17.59 -20.07 -11.35
C GLY A 42 -16.19 -20.08 -11.96
N SER A 43 -16.08 -19.88 -13.28
CA SER A 43 -14.80 -19.60 -13.94
C SER A 43 -14.20 -18.30 -13.39
N PRO A 44 -12.89 -18.22 -13.10
CA PRO A 44 -12.27 -16.99 -12.65
C PRO A 44 -12.46 -15.88 -13.69
N ALA A 45 -13.01 -14.74 -13.28
CA ALA A 45 -13.13 -13.57 -14.15
C ALA A 45 -11.81 -12.78 -14.11
N LEU A 46 -11.33 -12.33 -15.28
CA LEU A 46 -10.15 -11.48 -15.35
C LEU A 46 -10.49 -10.11 -14.78
N LEU A 47 -9.74 -9.64 -13.78
CA LEU A 47 -10.00 -8.37 -13.13
C LEU A 47 -10.05 -7.22 -14.14
N ASN A 48 -9.14 -7.21 -15.12
CA ASN A 48 -9.11 -6.21 -16.19
C ASN A 48 -10.38 -6.19 -17.08
N GLN A 49 -11.16 -7.27 -17.13
CA GLN A 49 -12.38 -7.35 -17.95
C GLN A 49 -13.62 -6.86 -17.20
N ILE A 50 -13.62 -6.98 -15.87
CA ILE A 50 -14.78 -6.67 -15.03
C ILE A 50 -14.60 -5.38 -14.21
N TYR A 51 -13.37 -4.87 -14.13
CA TYR A 51 -13.07 -3.67 -13.34
C TYR A 51 -13.78 -2.46 -13.93
N THR A 52 -14.60 -1.82 -13.10
CA THR A 52 -15.18 -0.51 -13.37
C THR A 52 -14.37 0.53 -12.61
N GLU A 53 -13.94 1.58 -13.32
CA GLU A 53 -13.20 2.68 -12.70
C GLU A 53 -14.01 3.30 -11.56
N LEU A 54 -13.40 3.39 -10.39
CA LEU A 54 -14.03 4.00 -9.22
C LEU A 54 -13.92 5.52 -9.30
N TYR A 55 -15.01 6.19 -8.93
CA TYR A 55 -15.01 7.63 -8.73
C TYR A 55 -14.35 7.96 -7.40
N ILE A 56 -13.10 8.45 -7.46
CA ILE A 56 -12.29 8.81 -6.29
C ILE A 56 -12.25 10.33 -6.22
N THR A 57 -12.49 10.88 -5.03
CA THR A 57 -12.42 12.32 -4.78
C THR A 57 -11.40 12.63 -3.70
N GLU A 58 -10.82 13.82 -3.75
CA GLU A 58 -9.96 14.31 -2.67
C GLU A 58 -10.76 14.42 -1.37
N GLY A 59 -10.26 13.77 -0.31
CA GLY A 59 -10.87 13.88 1.02
C GLY A 59 -10.78 15.31 1.55
N GLY A 60 -11.89 15.86 2.02
CA GLY A 60 -11.87 17.15 2.72
C GLY A 60 -11.16 17.02 4.08
N THR A 61 -10.65 18.14 4.62
CA THR A 61 -10.07 18.24 5.98
C THR A 61 -11.11 18.08 7.10
N GLY A 62 -12.25 17.45 6.82
CA GLY A 62 -13.33 17.25 7.78
C GLY A 62 -12.91 16.23 8.81
N GLU A 63 -13.15 16.54 10.08
CA GLU A 63 -13.00 15.62 11.21
C GLU A 63 -13.66 14.28 10.88
N VAL A 64 -13.00 13.19 11.29
CA VAL A 64 -13.57 11.84 11.25
C VAL A 64 -14.77 11.85 12.18
N ASN A 65 -15.97 12.11 11.65
CA ASN A 65 -17.18 12.15 12.45
C ASN A 65 -17.57 10.70 12.79
N ASP A 66 -17.69 10.37 14.09
CA ASP A 66 -18.07 9.04 14.60
C ASP A 66 -19.53 8.64 14.30
N GLU A 67 -20.23 9.42 13.47
CA GLU A 67 -21.58 9.12 13.02
C GLU A 67 -21.64 7.91 12.06
N HIS A 68 -22.80 7.25 12.02
CA HIS A 68 -23.08 6.11 11.13
C HIS A 68 -22.65 6.36 9.67
N GLU A 69 -22.08 5.32 9.04
CA GLU A 69 -21.56 5.32 7.66
C GLU A 69 -22.54 5.95 6.64
N VAL A 70 -23.86 5.75 6.81
CA VAL A 70 -24.91 6.32 5.95
C VAL A 70 -24.96 7.85 6.05
N ARG A 71 -24.87 8.41 7.26
CA ARG A 71 -24.91 9.87 7.48
C ARG A 71 -23.68 10.57 6.94
N GLN A 72 -22.53 9.89 6.91
CA GLN A 72 -21.31 10.43 6.30
C GLN A 72 -21.46 10.58 4.77
N ILE A 73 -22.06 9.58 4.11
CA ILE A 73 -22.39 9.66 2.68
C ILE A 73 -23.36 10.83 2.42
N GLU A 74 -24.41 10.97 3.24
CA GLU A 74 -25.37 12.07 3.10
C GLU A 74 -24.73 13.44 3.35
N THR A 75 -23.84 13.55 4.33
CA THR A 75 -23.16 14.81 4.69
C THR A 75 -22.16 15.24 3.62
N ALA A 76 -21.41 14.30 3.03
CA ALA A 76 -20.54 14.57 1.89
C ALA A 76 -21.36 15.07 0.68
N ASN A 77 -22.47 14.39 0.37
CA ASN A 77 -23.37 14.78 -0.74
C ASN A 77 -24.10 16.11 -0.52
N ARG A 78 -24.23 16.60 0.73
CA ARG A 78 -24.96 17.83 1.08
C ARG A 78 -24.13 19.11 1.06
N LYS A 79 -22.81 19.09 0.82
CA LYS A 79 -21.98 20.31 0.77
C LYS A 79 -22.26 21.12 -0.52
N PRO A 80 -22.88 22.32 -0.48
CA PRO A 80 -23.40 22.95 -1.70
C PRO A 80 -22.43 23.84 -2.49
N HIS A 81 -21.10 23.82 -2.29
CA HIS A 81 -20.29 24.95 -2.80
C HIS A 81 -18.82 24.74 -3.20
N ARG A 82 -18.32 23.50 -3.36
CA ARG A 82 -16.97 23.30 -3.93
C ARG A 82 -16.99 22.16 -4.95
N PRO A 83 -16.48 22.35 -6.18
CA PRO A 83 -16.31 21.24 -7.10
C PRO A 83 -15.39 20.21 -6.46
N GLU A 84 -15.85 18.96 -6.38
CA GLU A 84 -15.01 17.85 -5.93
C GLU A 84 -13.88 17.64 -6.94
N THR A 85 -12.63 17.61 -6.46
CA THR A 85 -11.50 17.25 -7.31
C THR A 85 -11.52 15.73 -7.49
N THR A 86 -11.92 15.25 -8.67
CA THR A 86 -11.81 13.84 -9.02
C THR A 86 -10.34 13.47 -9.21
N ILE A 87 -9.93 12.35 -8.64
CA ILE A 87 -8.56 11.82 -8.71
C ILE A 87 -8.61 10.53 -9.53
N ARG A 88 -7.77 10.44 -10.56
CA ARG A 88 -7.59 9.17 -11.30
C ARG A 88 -6.68 8.26 -10.48
N GLN A 89 -6.89 6.95 -10.59
CA GLN A 89 -6.14 5.96 -9.81
C GLN A 89 -4.62 6.07 -10.02
N GLU A 90 -4.16 6.35 -11.24
CA GLU A 90 -2.73 6.57 -11.54
C GLU A 90 -2.17 7.91 -11.04
N ASP A 91 -3.02 8.81 -10.57
CA ASP A 91 -2.66 10.14 -10.11
C ASP A 91 -2.66 10.26 -8.58
N ILE A 92 -2.96 9.17 -7.86
CA ILE A 92 -3.11 9.14 -6.38
C ILE A 92 -1.90 9.72 -5.64
N PHE A 93 -0.69 9.52 -6.15
CA PHE A 93 0.55 10.04 -5.55
C PHE A 93 1.12 11.26 -6.27
N LYS A 94 0.44 11.78 -7.30
CA LYS A 94 0.90 12.99 -7.98
C LYS A 94 0.66 14.19 -7.10
N VAL A 95 1.60 15.12 -7.12
CA VAL A 95 1.52 16.36 -6.34
C VAL A 95 0.33 17.19 -6.85
N PRO A 96 -0.65 17.53 -5.99
CA PRO A 96 -1.77 18.37 -6.39
C PRO A 96 -1.28 19.76 -6.80
N HIS A 97 -1.99 20.37 -7.75
CA HIS A 97 -1.67 21.73 -8.20
C HIS A 97 -1.66 22.71 -7.00
N GLY A 98 -0.50 23.32 -6.73
CA GLY A 98 -0.33 24.32 -5.65
C GLY A 98 0.30 23.79 -4.35
N ARG A 99 0.73 22.53 -4.27
CA ARG A 99 1.63 22.05 -3.21
C ARG A 99 3.03 21.84 -3.76
N ASP A 100 4.05 22.21 -2.99
CA ASP A 100 5.45 21.99 -3.35
C ASP A 100 6.02 20.67 -2.78
N GLN A 101 5.33 20.07 -1.81
CA GLN A 101 5.80 18.85 -1.14
C GLN A 101 5.19 17.58 -1.75
N PRO A 102 6.00 16.53 -1.96
CA PRO A 102 5.51 15.25 -2.45
C PRO A 102 4.58 14.57 -1.43
N ILE A 103 3.53 13.91 -1.93
CA ILE A 103 2.65 13.10 -1.08
C ILE A 103 3.36 11.80 -0.73
N ARG A 104 3.69 11.63 0.56
CA ARG A 104 4.25 10.37 1.06
C ARG A 104 3.17 9.33 1.38
N THR A 105 2.10 9.76 2.03
CA THR A 105 1.06 8.85 2.55
C THR A 105 -0.31 9.27 2.03
N VAL A 106 -1.05 8.30 1.50
CA VAL A 106 -2.44 8.44 1.09
C VAL A 106 -3.30 7.52 1.94
N MET A 107 -4.41 8.05 2.46
CA MET A 107 -5.46 7.25 3.07
C MET A 107 -6.73 7.31 2.20
N THR A 108 -7.19 6.16 1.72
CA THR A 108 -8.45 6.04 0.99
C THR A 108 -9.52 5.50 1.94
N MET A 109 -10.54 6.33 2.17
CA MET A 109 -11.67 6.01 3.02
C MET A 109 -12.92 5.69 2.18
N GLY A 110 -13.76 4.81 2.70
CA GLY A 110 -15.06 4.51 2.08
C GLY A 110 -15.79 3.40 2.82
N VAL A 111 -17.08 3.25 2.58
CA VAL A 111 -17.91 2.24 3.25
C VAL A 111 -17.53 0.81 2.86
N ALA A 112 -18.05 -0.18 3.58
CA ALA A 112 -17.86 -1.58 3.25
C ALA A 112 -18.39 -1.90 1.84
N GLY A 113 -17.67 -2.75 1.10
CA GLY A 113 -18.10 -3.21 -0.23
C GLY A 113 -17.94 -2.19 -1.37
N ILE A 114 -17.53 -0.94 -1.10
CA ILE A 114 -17.40 0.11 -2.13
C ILE A 114 -16.24 -0.13 -3.14
N GLY A 115 -15.43 -1.18 -2.94
CA GLY A 115 -14.38 -1.55 -3.88
C GLY A 115 -12.95 -1.12 -3.51
N LYS A 116 -12.69 -0.66 -2.27
CA LYS A 116 -11.33 -0.24 -1.82
C LYS A 116 -10.25 -1.32 -2.05
N THR A 117 -10.53 -2.57 -1.71
CA THR A 117 -9.60 -3.69 -1.93
C THR A 117 -9.40 -3.98 -3.42
N VAL A 118 -10.47 -3.93 -4.22
CA VAL A 118 -10.38 -4.16 -5.67
C VAL A 118 -9.57 -3.03 -6.34
N LEU A 119 -9.67 -1.80 -5.84
CA LEU A 119 -8.87 -0.65 -6.29
C LEU A 119 -7.37 -0.87 -6.10
N THR A 120 -6.94 -1.29 -4.91
CA THR A 120 -5.51 -1.54 -4.63
C THR A 120 -4.97 -2.73 -5.41
N GLN A 121 -5.79 -3.78 -5.58
CA GLN A 121 -5.47 -4.93 -6.43
C GLN A 121 -5.31 -4.52 -7.90
N LYS A 122 -6.23 -3.70 -8.42
CA LYS A 122 -6.17 -3.20 -9.80
C LYS A 122 -4.93 -2.34 -10.02
N PHE A 123 -4.63 -1.44 -9.10
CA PHE A 123 -3.41 -0.62 -9.15
C PHE A 123 -2.15 -1.48 -9.22
N THR A 124 -2.07 -2.49 -8.36
CA THR A 124 -0.92 -3.39 -8.33
C THR A 124 -0.82 -4.23 -9.60
N LEU A 125 -1.96 -4.70 -10.13
CA LEU A 125 -2.01 -5.44 -11.39
C LEU A 125 -1.53 -4.58 -12.57
N ASP A 126 -2.01 -3.33 -12.69
CA ASP A 126 -1.60 -2.43 -13.78
C ASP A 126 -0.10 -2.11 -13.71
N TRP A 127 0.44 -1.90 -12.51
CA TRP A 127 1.88 -1.72 -12.32
C TRP A 127 2.66 -2.97 -12.70
N ALA A 128 2.18 -4.16 -12.31
CA ALA A 128 2.82 -5.43 -12.62
C ALA A 128 2.78 -5.75 -14.13
N GLU A 129 1.74 -5.30 -14.84
CA GLU A 129 1.61 -5.40 -16.29
C GLU A 129 2.37 -4.32 -17.06
N GLY A 130 3.01 -3.37 -16.36
CA GLY A 130 3.80 -2.31 -16.98
C GLY A 130 3.00 -1.12 -17.52
N LYS A 131 1.72 -0.98 -17.15
CA LYS A 131 0.81 0.03 -17.71
C LYS A 131 1.01 1.41 -17.08
N THR A 132 1.09 1.48 -15.74
CA THR A 132 1.11 2.75 -14.99
C THR A 132 2.10 2.69 -13.83
N ASN A 133 2.42 3.85 -13.22
CA ASN A 133 3.22 3.96 -11.99
C ASN A 133 4.61 3.31 -12.05
N GLN A 134 5.25 3.27 -13.23
CA GLN A 134 6.56 2.61 -13.43
C GLN A 134 7.73 3.38 -12.82
N ASN A 135 7.48 4.60 -12.31
CA ASN A 135 8.41 5.31 -11.43
C ASN A 135 8.59 4.60 -10.07
N ILE A 136 7.65 3.75 -9.66
CA ILE A 136 7.74 2.92 -8.45
C ILE A 136 8.44 1.61 -8.81
N GLN A 137 9.54 1.32 -8.13
CA GLN A 137 10.36 0.13 -8.38
C GLN A 137 9.81 -1.11 -7.68
N PHE A 138 9.24 -0.98 -6.47
CA PHE A 138 8.62 -2.11 -5.76
C PHE A 138 7.29 -1.70 -5.15
N ILE A 139 6.28 -2.56 -5.29
CA ILE A 139 4.99 -2.43 -4.60
C ILE A 139 4.81 -3.64 -3.71
N PHE A 140 4.57 -3.40 -2.41
CA PHE A 140 4.34 -4.43 -1.41
C PHE A 140 2.92 -4.29 -0.83
N PRO A 141 1.94 -5.02 -1.39
CA PRO A 141 0.58 -5.03 -0.87
C PRO A 141 0.41 -5.99 0.31
N PHE A 142 0.18 -5.44 1.49
CA PHE A 142 -0.16 -6.14 2.71
C PHE A 142 -1.64 -5.92 3.05
N THR A 143 -2.29 -6.95 3.59
CA THR A 143 -3.57 -6.78 4.29
C THR A 143 -3.34 -6.73 5.80
N PHE A 144 -4.10 -5.92 6.53
CA PHE A 144 -4.05 -5.97 8.00
C PHE A 144 -4.45 -7.34 8.55
N ARG A 145 -5.31 -8.09 7.85
CA ARG A 145 -5.61 -9.49 8.17
C ARG A 145 -4.37 -10.37 8.17
N GLU A 146 -3.53 -10.28 7.15
CA GLU A 146 -2.26 -11.03 7.07
C GLU A 146 -1.29 -10.58 8.17
N LEU A 147 -1.17 -9.28 8.41
CA LEU A 147 -0.29 -8.72 9.45
C LEU A 147 -0.71 -9.15 10.87
N ASN A 148 -2.02 -9.23 11.13
CA ASN A 148 -2.56 -9.69 12.41
C ASN A 148 -2.12 -11.11 12.78
N VAL A 149 -1.86 -11.99 11.79
CA VAL A 149 -1.36 -13.36 12.02
C VAL A 149 0.07 -13.35 12.59
N LEU A 150 0.82 -12.28 12.37
CA LEU A 150 2.22 -12.13 12.76
C LEU A 150 2.41 -11.25 13.99
N LYS A 151 1.34 -10.77 14.63
CA LYS A 151 1.40 -9.79 15.73
C LYS A 151 2.25 -10.22 16.94
N GLU A 152 2.35 -11.53 17.21
CA GLU A 152 3.13 -12.09 18.34
C GLU A 152 4.58 -12.42 17.94
N LYS A 153 4.98 -12.13 16.71
CA LYS A 153 6.32 -12.40 16.17
C LYS A 153 7.09 -11.10 16.01
N LYS A 154 8.42 -11.24 15.98
CA LYS A 154 9.34 -10.15 15.67
C LYS A 154 9.98 -10.36 14.31
N PHE A 155 10.18 -9.26 13.60
CA PHE A 155 10.79 -9.19 12.28
C PHE A 155 11.57 -7.89 12.20
N SER A 156 12.64 -7.86 11.41
CA SER A 156 13.04 -6.61 10.77
C SER A 156 12.09 -6.28 9.62
N LEU A 157 12.11 -5.03 9.11
CA LEU A 157 11.29 -4.69 7.96
C LEU A 157 11.68 -5.51 6.73
N VAL A 158 12.98 -5.75 6.53
CA VAL A 158 13.51 -6.58 5.44
C VAL A 158 12.99 -8.02 5.58
N GLU A 159 13.02 -8.59 6.79
CA GLU A 159 12.51 -9.94 7.05
C GLU A 159 11.00 -10.03 6.83
N LEU A 160 10.24 -9.00 7.24
CA LEU A 160 8.79 -8.94 7.02
C LEU A 160 8.46 -8.93 5.53
N ILE A 161 9.16 -8.11 4.73
CA ILE A 161 9.01 -8.08 3.27
C ILE A 161 9.33 -9.47 2.69
N HIS A 162 10.46 -10.06 3.06
CA HIS A 162 10.87 -11.38 2.56
C HIS A 162 9.94 -12.52 2.99
N HIS A 163 9.23 -12.36 4.10
CA HIS A 163 8.23 -13.32 4.56
C HIS A 163 7.05 -13.41 3.59
N PHE A 164 6.54 -12.27 3.12
CA PHE A 164 5.39 -12.22 2.20
C PHE A 164 5.78 -12.23 0.72
N PHE A 165 6.97 -11.73 0.38
CA PHE A 165 7.45 -11.50 -0.99
C PHE A 165 8.80 -12.17 -1.19
N THR A 166 8.79 -13.51 -1.20
CA THR A 166 10.00 -14.33 -1.30
C THR A 166 10.85 -14.04 -2.55
N GLU A 167 10.24 -13.49 -3.59
CA GLU A 167 10.86 -13.05 -4.86
C GLU A 167 11.91 -11.96 -4.65
N THR A 168 11.85 -11.26 -3.51
CA THR A 168 12.75 -10.15 -3.17
C THR A 168 13.91 -10.54 -2.25
N LYS A 169 14.05 -11.82 -1.88
CA LYS A 169 15.09 -12.35 -0.94
C LYS A 169 16.56 -12.11 -1.32
N GLY A 170 16.86 -11.37 -2.38
CA GLY A 170 18.20 -10.89 -2.73
C GLY A 170 18.45 -9.42 -2.39
N ILE A 171 17.45 -8.69 -1.89
CA ILE A 171 17.53 -7.26 -1.59
C ILE A 171 17.53 -7.07 -0.08
N SER A 172 18.63 -6.55 0.48
CA SER A 172 18.74 -6.22 1.90
C SER A 172 18.51 -4.74 2.19
N ASN A 173 18.63 -3.87 1.18
CA ASN A 173 18.48 -2.43 1.36
C ASN A 173 17.40 -1.88 0.41
N PHE A 174 16.21 -1.66 0.97
CA PHE A 174 15.07 -1.10 0.23
C PHE A 174 15.11 0.44 0.14
N GLU A 175 15.97 1.14 0.88
CA GLU A 175 16.09 2.61 0.83
C GLU A 175 16.62 3.13 -0.51
N GLN A 176 17.32 2.28 -1.26
CA GLN A 176 17.86 2.61 -2.57
C GLN A 176 16.80 2.66 -3.68
N PHE A 177 15.56 2.28 -3.37
CA PHE A 177 14.49 2.14 -4.35
C PHE A 177 13.29 3.01 -4.02
N GLN A 178 12.56 3.42 -5.06
CA GLN A 178 11.21 3.96 -4.88
C GLN A 178 10.26 2.81 -4.54
N VAL A 179 9.88 2.70 -3.27
CA VAL A 179 9.00 1.66 -2.74
C VAL A 179 7.63 2.23 -2.41
N LEU A 180 6.58 1.47 -2.71
CA LEU A 180 5.22 1.70 -2.23
C LEU A 180 4.77 0.54 -1.36
N PHE A 181 4.36 0.84 -0.13
CA PHE A 181 3.62 -0.08 0.72
C PHE A 181 2.13 0.21 0.59
N ILE A 182 1.35 -0.83 0.30
CA ILE A 182 -0.11 -0.74 0.35
C ILE A 182 -0.56 -1.52 1.58
N PHE A 183 -1.29 -0.87 2.49
CA PHE A 183 -1.88 -1.47 3.68
C PHE A 183 -3.40 -1.47 3.54
N ASP A 184 -3.95 -2.61 3.11
CA ASP A 184 -5.37 -2.78 2.87
C ASP A 184 -6.12 -3.19 4.14
N GLY A 185 -7.22 -2.48 4.45
CA GLY A 185 -8.17 -2.84 5.50
C GLY A 185 -7.72 -2.48 6.92
N LEU A 186 -7.29 -1.24 7.17
CA LEU A 186 -6.97 -0.75 8.52
C LEU A 186 -8.12 -0.96 9.52
N ASP A 187 -9.37 -0.91 9.07
CA ASP A 187 -10.55 -1.24 9.87
C ASP A 187 -10.56 -2.68 10.44
N GLU A 188 -9.66 -3.53 9.94
CA GLU A 188 -9.49 -4.90 10.38
C GLU A 188 -8.22 -5.11 11.22
N SER A 189 -7.47 -4.04 11.51
CA SER A 189 -6.28 -4.09 12.35
C SER A 189 -6.61 -4.59 13.75
N ARG A 190 -5.74 -5.46 14.28
CA ARG A 190 -5.72 -5.87 15.69
C ARG A 190 -4.38 -5.53 16.35
N LEU A 191 -3.58 -4.73 15.65
CA LEU A 191 -2.32 -4.19 16.16
C LEU A 191 -2.65 -2.96 17.01
N PRO A 192 -1.94 -2.72 18.13
CA PRO A 192 -2.14 -1.54 18.96
C PRO A 192 -2.01 -0.21 18.21
N LEU A 193 -1.12 -0.17 17.22
CA LEU A 193 -0.68 1.00 16.46
C LEU A 193 -0.33 2.17 17.38
N ASP A 194 0.51 1.89 18.38
CA ASP A 194 0.89 2.90 19.36
C ASP A 194 1.88 3.91 18.75
N PHE A 195 1.42 5.13 18.45
CA PHE A 195 2.26 6.16 17.83
C PHE A 195 3.11 6.95 18.83
N ASP A 196 2.77 6.88 20.13
CA ASP A 196 3.35 7.70 21.18
C ASP A 196 4.47 6.95 21.90
N ASP A 197 4.20 5.72 22.33
CA ASP A 197 5.11 4.96 23.21
C ASP A 197 5.97 3.92 22.47
N ASN A 198 5.68 3.63 21.20
CA ASN A 198 6.51 2.70 20.42
C ASN A 198 7.94 3.23 20.24
N LEU A 199 8.90 2.30 20.35
CA LEU A 199 10.32 2.56 20.10
C LEU A 199 10.51 3.18 18.72
N ILE A 200 11.36 4.21 18.65
CA ILE A 200 11.74 4.81 17.37
C ILE A 200 12.76 3.90 16.69
N LEU A 201 12.41 3.45 15.49
CA LEU A 201 13.22 2.57 14.67
C LEU A 201 13.58 3.27 13.37
N THR A 202 14.86 3.29 13.02
CA THR A 202 15.36 3.90 11.78
C THR A 202 16.11 2.92 10.88
N ASP A 203 16.57 1.79 11.43
CA ASP A 203 17.24 0.74 10.67
C ASP A 203 16.24 -0.34 10.25
N ALA A 204 16.09 -0.54 8.94
CA ALA A 204 15.18 -1.54 8.38
C ALA A 204 15.61 -3.00 8.66
N THR A 205 16.83 -3.21 9.15
CA THR A 205 17.39 -4.53 9.50
C THR A 205 17.24 -4.87 10.99
N GLU A 206 16.87 -3.91 11.83
CA GLU A 206 16.64 -4.15 13.26
C GLU A 206 15.29 -4.83 13.51
N SER A 207 15.29 -5.88 14.33
CA SER A 207 14.11 -6.72 14.58
C SER A 207 13.22 -6.15 15.68
N SER A 208 11.94 -5.97 15.38
CA SER A 208 10.93 -5.47 16.31
C SER A 208 9.56 -6.11 16.07
N SER A 209 8.55 -5.73 16.86
CA SER A 209 7.16 -6.18 16.62
C SER A 209 6.61 -5.58 15.34
N VAL A 210 5.63 -6.26 14.72
CA VAL A 210 4.93 -5.73 13.54
C VAL A 210 4.32 -4.35 13.81
N ASP A 211 3.85 -4.14 15.04
CA ASP A 211 3.30 -2.86 15.50
C ASP A 211 4.32 -1.72 15.38
N VAL A 212 5.51 -1.90 15.98
CA VAL A 212 6.60 -0.92 15.95
C VAL A 212 7.06 -0.67 14.51
N LEU A 213 7.14 -1.72 13.67
CA LEU A 213 7.53 -1.56 12.27
C LEU A 213 6.54 -0.66 11.50
N LEU A 214 5.23 -0.90 11.66
CA LEU A 214 4.21 -0.14 10.94
C LEU A 214 4.12 1.30 11.43
N THR A 215 4.16 1.55 12.74
CA THR A 215 4.09 2.92 13.27
C THR A 215 5.31 3.73 12.84
N ASN A 216 6.51 3.14 12.82
CA ASN A 216 7.71 3.82 12.32
C ASN A 216 7.70 4.03 10.80
N LEU A 217 7.14 3.11 10.01
CA LEU A 217 6.90 3.34 8.59
C LEU A 217 5.94 4.52 8.38
N ILE A 218 4.80 4.52 9.08
CA ILE A 218 3.78 5.58 8.95
C ILE A 218 4.34 6.94 9.37
N ARG A 219 5.08 7.00 10.50
CA ARG A 219 5.79 8.22 10.97
C ARG A 219 6.97 8.65 10.09
N GLY A 220 7.38 7.84 9.12
CA GLY A 220 8.53 8.11 8.25
C GLY A 220 9.88 8.01 8.95
N LYS A 221 9.96 7.28 10.08
CA LYS A 221 11.21 6.96 10.75
C LYS A 221 11.92 5.78 10.08
N LEU A 222 11.16 4.79 9.65
CA LEU A 222 11.61 3.72 8.76
C LEU A 222 11.28 4.05 7.30
N LEU A 223 12.24 3.82 6.40
CA LEU A 223 12.13 4.08 4.96
C LEU A 223 11.46 5.43 4.67
N PRO A 224 12.10 6.56 5.01
CA PRO A 224 11.49 7.89 4.90
C PRO A 224 11.01 8.22 3.47
N SER A 225 11.72 7.72 2.45
CA SER A 225 11.39 7.92 1.02
C SER A 225 10.26 7.03 0.49
N ALA A 226 9.81 6.03 1.26
CA ALA A 226 8.76 5.11 0.81
C ALA A 226 7.40 5.80 0.78
N LEU A 227 6.61 5.46 -0.24
CA LEU A 227 5.21 5.85 -0.36
C LEU A 227 4.35 4.86 0.43
N LEU A 228 3.27 5.34 1.03
CA LEU A 228 2.30 4.53 1.76
C LEU A 228 0.89 4.77 1.22
N TRP A 229 0.15 3.71 0.93
CA TRP A 229 -1.28 3.77 0.64
C TRP A 229 -2.05 2.92 1.63
N ILE A 230 -2.93 3.54 2.41
CA ILE A 230 -3.73 2.87 3.43
C ILE A 230 -5.20 2.91 3.02
N THR A 231 -5.90 1.78 3.07
CA THR A 231 -7.36 1.75 2.87
C THR A 231 -8.06 1.49 4.20
N THR A 232 -9.19 2.15 4.41
CA THR A 232 -9.94 1.98 5.66
C THR A 232 -11.40 2.36 5.51
N ARG A 233 -12.22 1.97 6.48
CA ARG A 233 -13.52 2.62 6.70
C ARG A 233 -13.31 3.91 7.47
N PRO A 234 -14.16 4.93 7.25
CA PRO A 234 -14.03 6.21 7.96
C PRO A 234 -13.90 6.05 9.48
N ALA A 235 -14.71 5.17 10.09
CA ALA A 235 -14.72 4.94 11.54
C ALA A 235 -13.40 4.39 12.12
N ALA A 236 -12.48 3.89 11.29
CA ALA A 236 -11.18 3.41 11.71
C ALA A 236 -10.02 4.32 11.25
N ALA A 237 -10.31 5.44 10.58
CA ALA A 237 -9.30 6.36 10.09
C ALA A 237 -8.52 7.05 11.23
N ASN A 238 -9.18 7.29 12.36
CA ASN A 238 -8.60 7.87 13.57
C ASN A 238 -7.54 6.98 14.27
N GLN A 239 -7.38 5.72 13.85
CA GLN A 239 -6.28 4.88 14.34
C GLN A 239 -4.90 5.41 13.90
N ILE A 240 -4.84 6.23 12.86
CA ILE A 240 -3.61 6.87 12.39
C ILE A 240 -3.74 8.37 12.67
N PRO A 241 -2.77 8.98 13.38
CA PRO A 241 -2.81 10.41 13.66
C PRO A 241 -2.71 11.23 12.37
N ALA A 242 -3.38 12.38 12.37
CA ALA A 242 -3.40 13.33 11.25
C ALA A 242 -2.09 14.14 11.14
#